data_AF-A0A059WSJ0-F1
#
_entry.id   AF-A0A059WSJ0-F1
#
_cell.length_a   1.000
_cell.length_b   1.000
_cell.length_c   1.000
_cell.angle_alpha   90.00
_cell.angle_beta   90.00
_cell.angle_gamma   90.00
#
_symmetry.space_group_name_H-M   'P 1'
#
loop_
_entity.id
_entity.type
_entity.pdbx_description
1 polymer ?
#
loop_
_entity_poly.entity_id
_entity_poly.type
_entity_poly.pdbx_seq_one_letter_code
_entity_poly.pdbx_strand_id
1 'polypeptide(L)'
;ASRRSTPTRGKPRWTFDPKAHSPIWQRCRGLGYHRTSDVAAASHAACRERIIQTTIDARLIALDARTGQPCADFGDRGTVPLSRGMGEVKPGFYFQTSAPLVARDYVVVGGWVLDNQERGEPSGVIRAFDARSGALVWAWDLGNPAITGLPPEGQTYTRGTPNMWSTASYDDRLGLIYLPLGNGTPDYFGVGRPPGSDEYNSTLVALDVMTGRERWHFRTVHHDIWDYDLPSQPALIDLPDGRGGTTPAVLQATKRGQMFLLNRETGEPLAEVAEKPVTRDGAAPEEKLSATQPYSVGMPTIGAARLSEQRMWGMTMFDQLACRIAFKKLRYDGDFTPIGLTAAIEQPGNAGGMNWGSVSVDVENQLVFFNDIRIPSVFRLMRPEEYEDYAKAGHATDGHGPSPQRGRR
;
A
#
# COMPACT_ATOMS: atom_id res chain seq x y z
N ALA A 1 -16.12 -8.81 11.72
CA ALA A 1 -16.34 -9.98 12.59
C ALA A 1 -15.56 -11.16 12.03
N SER A 2 -14.94 -11.97 12.89
CA SER A 2 -14.25 -13.21 12.51
C SER A 2 -15.17 -14.41 12.77
N ARG A 3 -15.24 -15.34 11.82
CA ARG A 3 -16.16 -16.49 11.88
C ARG A 3 -15.48 -17.73 11.34
N ARG A 4 -15.57 -18.84 12.08
CA ARG A 4 -15.18 -20.17 11.60
C ARG A 4 -16.44 -20.98 11.29
N SER A 5 -16.53 -21.64 10.14
CA SER A 5 -17.67 -22.51 9.76
C SER A 5 -17.22 -23.95 9.53
N THR A 6 -18.16 -24.89 9.62
CA THR A 6 -17.93 -26.27 9.14
C THR A 6 -18.24 -26.37 7.64
N PRO A 7 -17.33 -26.91 6.80
CA PRO A 7 -17.51 -26.99 5.35
C PRO A 7 -18.80 -27.67 4.90
N THR A 8 -19.28 -28.65 5.67
CA THR A 8 -20.41 -29.51 5.29
C THR A 8 -21.78 -29.01 5.76
N ARG A 9 -21.86 -27.99 6.64
CA ARG A 9 -23.16 -27.56 7.24
C ARG A 9 -23.40 -26.05 7.31
N GLY A 10 -22.45 -25.20 6.90
CA GLY A 10 -22.59 -23.73 6.91
C GLY A 10 -22.78 -23.07 8.29
N LYS A 11 -22.93 -23.83 9.38
CA LYS A 11 -23.09 -23.31 10.74
C LYS A 11 -21.77 -22.74 11.28
N PRO A 12 -21.79 -21.55 11.94
CA PRO A 12 -20.61 -21.04 12.64
C PRO A 12 -20.23 -21.99 13.80
N ARG A 13 -18.95 -22.28 13.95
CA ARG A 13 -18.39 -22.85 15.19
C ARG A 13 -18.28 -21.78 16.27
N TRP A 14 -17.83 -20.59 15.88
CA TRP A 14 -17.74 -19.42 16.74
C TRP A 14 -17.78 -18.15 15.88
N THR A 15 -18.13 -17.04 16.52
CA THR A 15 -18.06 -15.69 15.96
C THR A 15 -17.43 -14.76 16.99
N PHE A 16 -16.51 -13.92 16.54
CA PHE A 16 -15.91 -12.86 17.34
C PHE A 16 -16.19 -11.51 16.70
N ASP A 17 -16.71 -10.59 17.50
CA ASP A 17 -16.95 -9.21 17.10
C ASP A 17 -16.05 -8.29 17.93
N PRO A 18 -15.01 -7.66 17.32
CA PRO A 18 -14.10 -6.79 18.05
C PRO A 18 -14.76 -5.48 18.50
N LYS A 19 -15.99 -5.18 18.07
CA LYS A 19 -16.66 -3.88 18.27
C LYS A 19 -15.82 -2.71 17.75
N ALA A 20 -15.02 -2.96 16.71
CA ALA A 20 -14.19 -1.95 16.08
C ALA A 20 -15.05 -0.93 15.33
N HIS A 21 -14.70 0.34 15.45
CA HIS A 21 -15.41 1.45 14.81
C HIS A 21 -14.41 2.45 14.24
N SER A 22 -14.78 3.09 13.14
CA SER A 22 -14.01 4.17 12.50
C SER A 22 -15.01 5.13 11.84
N PRO A 23 -14.75 6.45 11.83
CA PRO A 23 -15.63 7.41 11.15
C PRO A 23 -15.71 7.15 9.64
N ILE A 24 -14.68 6.56 9.05
CA ILE A 24 -14.57 6.26 7.62
C ILE A 24 -13.99 4.86 7.39
N TRP A 25 -14.19 4.31 6.20
CA TRP A 25 -13.50 3.12 5.69
C TRP A 25 -13.68 1.86 6.57
N GLN A 26 -14.87 1.28 6.50
CA GLN A 26 -15.26 0.04 7.18
C GLN A 26 -14.78 -1.21 6.43
N ARG A 27 -13.47 -1.33 6.18
CA ARG A 27 -12.87 -2.42 5.39
C ARG A 27 -11.85 -3.21 6.23
N CYS A 28 -11.97 -4.53 6.21
CA CYS A 28 -10.96 -5.46 6.70
C CYS A 28 -10.78 -6.54 5.65
N ARG A 29 -9.54 -6.80 5.24
CA ARG A 29 -9.29 -7.56 4.02
C ARG A 29 -8.61 -8.92 4.23
N GLY A 30 -8.39 -9.33 5.47
CA GLY A 30 -7.97 -10.70 5.77
C GLY A 30 -7.57 -10.91 7.22
N LEU A 31 -7.07 -12.11 7.49
CA LEU A 31 -6.66 -12.59 8.80
C LEU A 31 -5.31 -13.31 8.65
N GLY A 32 -4.49 -13.26 9.69
CA GLY A 32 -3.30 -14.11 9.83
C GLY A 32 -3.64 -15.41 10.56
N TYR A 33 -2.84 -16.44 10.34
CA TYR A 33 -2.87 -17.70 11.09
C TYR A 33 -1.48 -18.02 11.60
N HIS A 34 -1.36 -18.30 12.89
CA HIS A 34 -0.13 -18.77 13.52
C HIS A 34 -0.38 -20.08 14.27
N ARG A 35 0.59 -20.98 14.22
CA ARG A 35 0.60 -22.19 15.05
C ARG A 35 1.96 -22.32 15.70
N THR A 36 1.99 -22.36 17.02
CA THR A 36 3.25 -22.61 17.74
C THR A 36 3.78 -24.02 17.44
N SER A 37 5.07 -24.11 17.14
CA SER A 37 5.81 -25.37 17.00
C SER A 37 6.26 -25.95 18.35
N ASP A 38 6.19 -25.16 19.43
CA ASP A 38 6.68 -25.55 20.75
C ASP A 38 5.79 -26.63 21.40
N VAL A 39 6.34 -27.85 21.50
CA VAL A 39 5.65 -29.06 21.96
C VAL A 39 5.51 -29.05 23.50
N ALA A 40 6.36 -28.32 24.23
CA ALA A 40 6.30 -28.23 25.68
C ALA A 40 5.07 -27.47 26.19
N ALA A 41 4.52 -26.57 25.38
CA ALA A 41 3.27 -25.85 25.64
C ALA A 41 2.01 -26.62 25.18
N ALA A 42 2.14 -27.85 24.65
CA ALA A 42 1.17 -28.44 23.73
C ALA A 42 0.10 -29.40 24.32
N SER A 43 -0.02 -29.56 25.64
CA SER A 43 -1.13 -30.33 26.22
C SER A 43 -2.36 -29.43 26.41
N HIS A 44 -3.31 -29.44 25.47
CA HIS A 44 -4.62 -28.75 25.57
C HIS A 44 -4.59 -27.23 25.88
N ALA A 45 -3.45 -26.56 25.75
CA ALA A 45 -3.35 -25.14 26.02
C ALA A 45 -4.17 -24.35 24.99
N ALA A 46 -5.04 -23.46 25.49
CA ALA A 46 -5.66 -22.43 24.68
C ALA A 46 -4.57 -21.68 23.89
N CYS A 47 -4.91 -21.19 22.70
CA CYS A 47 -4.05 -20.34 21.87
C CYS A 47 -2.79 -21.01 21.30
N ARG A 48 -2.77 -22.34 21.21
CA ARG A 48 -1.78 -23.07 20.39
C ARG A 48 -1.86 -22.68 18.91
N GLU A 49 -3.08 -22.54 18.41
CA GLU A 49 -3.39 -22.06 17.07
C GLU A 49 -4.10 -20.72 17.21
N ARG A 50 -3.53 -19.67 16.62
CA ARG A 50 -4.04 -18.31 16.73
C ARG A 50 -4.55 -17.82 15.38
N ILE A 51 -5.72 -17.19 15.41
CA ILE A 51 -6.18 -16.29 14.35
C ILE A 51 -5.73 -14.89 14.76
N ILE A 52 -4.95 -14.26 13.91
CA ILE A 52 -4.43 -12.92 14.12
C ILE A 52 -5.27 -11.95 13.30
N GLN A 53 -5.88 -10.97 13.95
CA GLN A 53 -6.77 -10.01 13.33
C GLN A 53 -6.27 -8.60 13.62
N THR A 54 -6.24 -7.76 12.59
CA THR A 54 -6.12 -6.32 12.74
C THR A 54 -7.47 -5.64 12.63
N THR A 55 -7.59 -4.43 13.20
CA THR A 55 -8.85 -3.67 13.21
C THR A 55 -8.66 -2.24 12.73
N ILE A 56 -9.75 -1.67 12.23
CA ILE A 56 -9.86 -0.28 11.78
C ILE A 56 -9.80 0.77 12.91
N ASP A 57 -9.69 0.35 14.17
CA ASP A 57 -9.41 1.20 15.32
C ASP A 57 -7.99 0.96 15.86
N ALA A 58 -7.09 0.51 14.99
CA ALA A 58 -5.68 0.31 15.24
C ALA A 58 -5.37 -0.66 16.40
N ARG A 59 -5.98 -1.85 16.38
CA ARG A 59 -5.63 -2.95 17.30
C ARG A 59 -5.15 -4.17 16.54
N LEU A 60 -4.26 -4.91 17.18
CA LEU A 60 -3.86 -6.27 16.81
C LEU A 60 -4.41 -7.23 17.85
N ILE A 61 -5.20 -8.21 17.43
CA ILE A 61 -5.94 -9.13 18.30
C ILE A 61 -5.55 -10.56 17.95
N ALA A 62 -5.26 -11.38 18.97
CA ALA A 62 -5.08 -12.81 18.81
C ALA A 62 -6.25 -13.59 19.41
N LEU A 63 -6.83 -14.49 18.62
CA LEU A 63 -7.92 -15.36 19.02
C LEU A 63 -7.50 -16.82 18.94
N ASP A 64 -7.94 -17.66 19.87
CA ASP A 64 -7.80 -19.10 19.74
C ASP A 64 -8.61 -19.61 18.54
N ALA A 65 -7.96 -20.28 17.59
CA ALA A 65 -8.59 -20.69 16.34
C ALA A 65 -9.72 -21.72 16.54
N ARG A 66 -9.75 -22.44 17.66
CA ARG A 66 -10.76 -23.46 17.97
C ARG A 66 -12.00 -22.85 18.62
N THR A 67 -11.83 -21.89 19.52
CA THR A 67 -12.90 -21.34 20.37
C THR A 67 -13.34 -19.93 19.97
N GLY A 68 -12.47 -19.16 19.30
CA GLY A 68 -12.69 -17.75 18.99
C GLY A 68 -12.50 -16.80 20.17
N GLN A 69 -12.04 -17.30 21.32
CA GLN A 69 -11.79 -16.47 22.50
C GLN A 69 -10.44 -15.73 22.37
N PRO A 70 -10.34 -14.47 22.86
CA PRO A 70 -9.06 -13.77 22.92
C PRO A 70 -8.00 -14.53 23.72
N CYS A 71 -6.79 -14.53 23.21
CA CYS A 71 -5.65 -15.14 23.85
C CYS A 71 -5.13 -14.27 24.99
N ALA A 72 -5.45 -14.63 26.23
CA ALA A 72 -5.11 -13.82 27.41
C ALA A 72 -3.60 -13.54 27.54
N ASP A 73 -2.75 -14.39 26.97
CA ASP A 73 -1.29 -14.29 26.95
C ASP A 73 -0.73 -13.39 25.83
N PHE A 74 -1.58 -12.80 24.99
CA PHE A 74 -1.17 -11.92 23.89
C PHE A 74 -1.45 -10.45 24.22
N GLY A 75 -0.40 -9.63 24.32
CA GLY A 75 -0.51 -8.20 24.63
C GLY A 75 -1.21 -7.94 25.97
N ASP A 76 -2.12 -6.99 25.99
CA ASP A 76 -3.08 -6.81 27.09
C ASP A 76 -4.33 -7.65 26.80
N ARG A 77 -4.39 -8.84 27.42
CA ARG A 77 -5.56 -9.74 27.42
C ARG A 77 -6.13 -10.04 26.03
N GLY A 78 -5.24 -10.31 25.07
CA GLY A 78 -5.56 -10.66 23.69
C GLY A 78 -5.39 -9.52 22.69
N THR A 79 -4.98 -8.33 23.13
CA THR A 79 -4.94 -7.13 22.29
C THR A 79 -3.65 -6.34 22.45
N VAL A 80 -3.11 -5.85 21.33
CA VAL A 80 -2.02 -4.86 21.27
C VAL A 80 -2.53 -3.59 20.61
N PRO A 81 -2.45 -2.41 21.26
CA PRO A 81 -2.79 -1.14 20.63
C PRO A 81 -1.67 -0.70 19.68
N LEU A 82 -2.01 -0.49 18.41
CA LEU A 82 -1.09 -0.11 17.35
C LEU A 82 -0.87 1.42 17.28
N SER A 83 -1.52 2.20 18.13
CA SER A 83 -1.28 3.65 18.29
C SER A 83 -0.02 3.99 19.10
N ARG A 84 0.58 3.02 19.80
CA ARG A 84 1.81 3.25 20.60
C ARG A 84 2.97 3.73 19.71
N GLY A 85 3.60 4.83 20.10
CA GLY A 85 4.71 5.46 19.37
C GLY A 85 4.30 6.36 18.21
N MET A 86 3.00 6.44 17.87
CA MET A 86 2.53 7.19 16.69
C MET A 86 2.35 8.70 16.95
N GLY A 87 2.40 9.14 18.21
CA GLY A 87 1.99 10.49 18.61
C GLY A 87 0.48 10.67 18.59
N GLU A 88 0.03 11.91 18.35
CA GLU A 88 -1.40 12.19 18.15
C GLU A 88 -1.89 11.57 16.84
N VAL A 89 -2.95 10.77 16.93
CA VAL A 89 -3.64 10.17 15.78
C VAL A 89 -5.08 10.65 15.80
N LYS A 90 -5.44 11.49 14.84
CA LYS A 90 -6.81 11.98 14.69
C LYS A 90 -7.76 10.82 14.36
N PRO A 91 -9.03 10.87 14.80
CA PRO A 91 -10.01 9.88 14.39
C PRO A 91 -10.10 9.81 12.85
N GLY A 92 -9.93 8.61 12.30
CA GLY A 92 -10.00 8.41 10.86
C GLY A 92 -8.65 8.48 10.11
N PHE A 93 -7.54 8.72 10.79
CA PHE A 93 -6.25 8.99 10.13
C PHE A 93 -5.29 7.78 10.09
N TYR A 94 -5.60 6.71 10.81
CA TYR A 94 -4.77 5.50 10.83
C TYR A 94 -5.62 4.26 11.09
N PHE A 95 -5.59 3.30 10.18
CA PHE A 95 -6.29 2.02 10.35
C PHE A 95 -5.69 0.86 9.60
N GLN A 96 -5.88 -0.33 10.18
CA GLN A 96 -5.34 -1.55 9.61
C GLN A 96 -6.41 -2.19 8.75
N THR A 97 -6.25 -2.03 7.45
CA THR A 97 -7.24 -2.45 6.45
C THR A 97 -6.88 -3.80 5.84
N SER A 98 -5.58 -4.12 5.72
CA SER A 98 -5.08 -5.37 5.15
C SER A 98 -4.75 -6.44 6.19
N ALA A 99 -4.58 -7.67 5.71
CA ALA A 99 -4.21 -8.80 6.55
C ALA A 99 -2.81 -8.57 7.15
N PRO A 100 -2.59 -8.90 8.43
CA PRO A 100 -1.25 -8.95 8.97
C PRO A 100 -0.46 -10.08 8.30
N LEU A 101 0.81 -9.84 7.97
CA LEU A 101 1.69 -10.92 7.53
C LEU A 101 2.11 -11.74 8.74
N VAL A 102 1.90 -13.05 8.70
CA VAL A 102 2.50 -13.99 9.66
C VAL A 102 3.68 -14.67 8.98
N ALA A 103 4.88 -14.45 9.51
CA ALA A 103 6.13 -14.98 8.97
C ALA A 103 6.95 -15.56 10.13
N ARG A 104 7.16 -16.89 10.14
CA ARG A 104 7.65 -17.64 11.31
C ARG A 104 6.80 -17.33 12.55
N ASP A 105 7.44 -16.80 13.59
CA ASP A 105 6.80 -16.36 14.84
C ASP A 105 6.60 -14.85 14.91
N TYR A 106 6.64 -14.16 13.76
CA TYR A 106 6.42 -12.72 13.68
C TYR A 106 5.09 -12.40 13.01
N VAL A 107 4.41 -11.41 13.57
CA VAL A 107 3.27 -10.74 12.97
C VAL A 107 3.72 -9.36 12.52
N VAL A 108 3.87 -9.16 11.22
CA VAL A 108 4.27 -7.88 10.63
C VAL A 108 3.02 -7.10 10.20
N VAL A 109 2.97 -5.84 10.62
CA VAL A 109 1.88 -4.92 10.29
C VAL A 109 2.42 -3.60 9.77
N GLY A 110 1.77 -3.12 8.70
CA GLY A 110 1.73 -1.71 8.34
C GLY A 110 0.41 -1.09 8.78
N GLY A 111 -0.01 -0.06 8.07
CA GLY A 111 -1.34 0.54 8.22
C GLY A 111 -1.65 1.43 7.03
N TRP A 112 -2.93 1.72 6.85
CA TRP A 112 -3.36 2.77 5.94
C TRP A 112 -3.42 4.08 6.71
N VAL A 113 -2.92 5.15 6.11
CA VAL A 113 -3.06 6.52 6.62
C VAL A 113 -3.94 7.31 5.67
N LEU A 114 -4.59 8.35 6.19
CA LEU A 114 -5.36 9.26 5.36
C LEU A 114 -4.38 10.28 4.75
N ASP A 115 -3.68 9.86 3.71
CA ASP A 115 -2.45 10.44 3.15
C ASP A 115 -2.65 11.69 2.28
N ASN A 116 -3.87 12.15 2.10
CA ASN A 116 -4.22 13.25 1.20
C ASN A 116 -4.82 14.49 1.90
N GLN A 117 -4.87 14.57 3.24
CA GLN A 117 -5.59 15.65 3.93
C GLN A 117 -4.70 16.77 4.48
N GLU A 118 -3.54 16.44 5.02
CA GLU A 118 -2.63 17.42 5.59
C GLU A 118 -1.16 16.97 5.54
N ARG A 119 -0.26 17.88 5.92
CA ARG A 119 1.15 17.55 6.13
C ARG A 119 1.34 16.98 7.53
N GLY A 120 2.28 16.03 7.65
CA GLY A 120 2.60 15.44 8.95
C GLY A 120 1.53 14.46 9.42
N GLU A 121 0.96 13.69 8.50
CA GLU A 121 0.10 12.54 8.78
C GLU A 121 0.79 11.51 9.71
N PRO A 122 0.05 10.59 10.36
CA PRO A 122 0.65 9.51 11.12
C PRO A 122 1.73 8.76 10.34
N SER A 123 2.71 8.22 11.05
CA SER A 123 3.81 7.46 10.44
C SER A 123 3.32 6.21 9.71
N GLY A 124 3.95 5.89 8.59
CA GLY A 124 3.79 4.62 7.88
C GLY A 124 4.59 3.46 8.46
N VAL A 125 5.17 3.62 9.67
CA VAL A 125 6.05 2.65 10.35
C VAL A 125 5.60 1.18 10.20
N ILE A 126 6.57 0.33 9.89
CA ILE A 126 6.38 -1.12 9.81
C ILE A 126 6.85 -1.75 11.12
N ARG A 127 6.05 -2.64 11.69
CA ARG A 127 6.34 -3.24 13.00
C ARG A 127 6.13 -4.73 12.97
N ALA A 128 7.00 -5.47 13.65
CA ALA A 128 6.82 -6.88 13.94
C ALA A 128 6.55 -7.11 15.41
N PHE A 129 5.58 -7.98 15.67
CA PHE A 129 5.22 -8.46 17.00
C PHE A 129 5.45 -9.95 17.09
N ASP A 130 5.85 -10.45 18.26
CA ASP A 130 5.92 -11.88 18.53
C ASP A 130 4.50 -12.46 18.47
N ALA A 131 4.30 -13.46 17.62
CA ALA A 131 2.99 -14.05 17.34
C ALA A 131 2.38 -14.77 18.55
N ARG A 132 3.18 -15.04 19.58
CA ARG A 132 2.71 -15.70 20.81
C ARG A 132 2.26 -14.72 21.87
N SER A 133 3.11 -13.76 22.15
CA SER A 133 2.97 -12.83 23.28
C SER A 133 2.46 -11.45 22.87
N GLY A 134 2.49 -11.10 21.59
CA GLY A 134 2.17 -9.75 21.11
C GLY A 134 3.21 -8.70 21.50
N ALA A 135 4.38 -9.11 22.00
CA ALA A 135 5.48 -8.20 22.30
C ALA A 135 6.05 -7.58 21.01
N LEU A 136 6.35 -6.28 21.04
CA LEU A 136 7.05 -5.64 19.93
C LEU A 136 8.47 -6.22 19.83
N VAL A 137 8.82 -6.74 18.65
CA VAL A 137 10.15 -7.30 18.37
C VAL A 137 11.03 -6.23 17.73
N TRP A 138 10.51 -5.62 16.66
CA TRP A 138 11.19 -4.54 15.96
C TRP A 138 10.21 -3.57 15.31
N ALA A 139 10.71 -2.36 15.06
CA ALA A 139 10.08 -1.35 14.22
C ALA A 139 11.07 -0.91 13.14
N TRP A 140 10.53 -0.54 11.98
CA TRP A 140 11.26 0.10 10.90
C TRP A 140 10.57 1.42 10.59
N ASP A 141 11.17 2.50 11.08
CA ASP A 141 10.76 3.87 10.79
C ASP A 141 11.50 4.36 9.55
N LEU A 142 10.73 4.67 8.50
CA LEU A 142 11.25 5.06 7.19
C LEU A 142 12.01 6.40 7.26
N GLY A 143 11.59 7.30 8.14
CA GLY A 143 12.24 8.60 8.30
C GLY A 143 13.43 8.61 9.27
N ASN A 144 13.55 7.57 10.10
CA ASN A 144 14.68 7.41 11.00
C ASN A 144 14.97 5.91 11.26
N PRO A 145 15.74 5.25 10.38
CA PRO A 145 16.03 3.82 10.51
C PRO A 145 16.76 3.43 11.81
N ALA A 146 17.34 4.38 12.56
CA ALA A 146 17.94 4.11 13.86
C ALA A 146 16.90 3.71 14.93
N ILE A 147 15.62 4.02 14.72
CA ILE A 147 14.53 3.54 15.57
C ILE A 147 14.22 2.09 15.20
N THR A 148 14.62 1.16 16.06
CA THR A 148 14.44 -0.29 15.87
C THR A 148 13.31 -0.88 16.72
N GLY A 149 12.64 -0.08 17.54
CA GLY A 149 11.57 -0.49 18.45
C GLY A 149 10.66 0.70 18.72
N LEU A 150 10.23 0.90 19.96
CA LEU A 150 9.51 2.13 20.31
C LEU A 150 10.45 3.35 20.18
N PRO A 151 9.93 4.52 19.75
CA PRO A 151 10.69 5.76 19.77
C PRO A 151 11.17 6.08 21.20
N PRO A 152 12.28 6.84 21.34
CA PRO A 152 12.70 7.37 22.64
C PRO A 152 11.57 8.15 23.33
N GLU A 153 11.65 8.25 24.66
CA GLU A 153 10.65 8.98 25.44
C GLU A 153 10.50 10.43 24.94
N GLY A 154 9.24 10.87 24.79
CA GLY A 154 8.91 12.18 24.24
C GLY A 154 8.98 12.29 22.70
N GLN A 155 9.39 11.24 22.00
CA GLN A 155 9.45 11.20 20.55
C GLN A 155 8.34 10.30 19.96
N THR A 156 8.13 10.44 18.65
CA THR A 156 7.20 9.60 17.87
C THR A 156 7.95 9.00 16.69
N TYR A 157 7.36 7.98 16.06
CA TYR A 157 7.79 7.60 14.72
C TYR A 157 7.66 8.77 13.76
N THR A 158 8.49 8.76 12.71
CA THR A 158 8.55 9.87 11.76
C THR A 158 7.25 10.01 10.98
N ARG A 159 6.65 11.19 11.10
CA ARG A 159 5.35 11.53 10.51
C ARG A 159 5.46 11.86 9.02
N GLY A 160 4.38 11.66 8.28
CA GLY A 160 4.29 11.90 6.84
C GLY A 160 5.18 10.99 5.98
N THR A 161 5.53 9.81 6.52
CA THR A 161 6.26 8.77 5.79
C THR A 161 5.29 7.89 4.99
N PRO A 162 5.74 7.29 3.87
CA PRO A 162 4.94 6.32 3.11
C PRO A 162 4.44 5.17 3.98
N ASN A 163 3.19 4.78 3.77
CA ASN A 163 2.53 3.71 4.52
C ASN A 163 2.56 2.37 3.77
N MET A 164 2.29 1.26 4.46
CA MET A 164 1.99 -0.02 3.80
C MET A 164 0.56 -0.42 4.15
N TRP A 165 -0.36 -0.01 3.29
CA TRP A 165 -1.78 -0.30 3.44
C TRP A 165 -2.20 -1.64 2.84
N SER A 166 -1.36 -2.28 2.04
CA SER A 166 -1.58 -3.60 1.45
C SER A 166 -0.99 -4.71 2.33
N THR A 167 -0.66 -5.87 1.73
CA THR A 167 -0.12 -7.03 2.43
C THR A 167 1.28 -7.32 1.89
N ALA A 168 2.25 -7.56 2.77
CA ALA A 168 3.58 -7.99 2.40
C ALA A 168 3.62 -9.47 1.95
N SER A 169 4.67 -9.87 1.23
CA SER A 169 4.98 -11.29 0.98
C SER A 169 6.24 -11.71 1.72
N TYR A 170 6.46 -13.03 1.85
CA TYR A 170 7.52 -13.60 2.69
C TYR A 170 8.21 -14.76 2.01
N ASP A 171 9.55 -14.73 1.97
CA ASP A 171 10.40 -15.86 1.61
C ASP A 171 11.13 -16.37 2.86
N ASP A 172 10.77 -17.57 3.33
CA ASP A 172 11.37 -18.18 4.53
C ASP A 172 12.83 -18.61 4.31
N ARG A 173 13.19 -19.03 3.11
CA ARG A 173 14.56 -19.47 2.78
C ARG A 173 15.53 -18.30 2.87
N LEU A 174 15.13 -17.15 2.33
CA LEU A 174 15.94 -15.93 2.39
C LEU A 174 15.78 -15.16 3.71
N GLY A 175 14.73 -15.44 4.47
CA GLY A 175 14.38 -14.68 5.67
C GLY A 175 13.94 -13.24 5.36
N LEU A 176 13.38 -13.00 4.17
CA LEU A 176 13.02 -11.67 3.69
C LEU A 176 11.52 -11.49 3.57
N ILE A 177 11.05 -10.31 3.98
CA ILE A 177 9.70 -9.81 3.70
C ILE A 177 9.76 -8.70 2.68
N TYR A 178 8.76 -8.63 1.80
CA TYR A 178 8.69 -7.67 0.71
C TYR A 178 7.50 -6.75 0.92
N LEU A 179 7.79 -5.47 1.11
CA LEU A 179 6.86 -4.43 1.51
C LEU A 179 6.57 -3.51 0.33
N PRO A 180 5.38 -3.60 -0.28
CA PRO A 180 4.96 -2.62 -1.27
C PRO A 180 4.48 -1.35 -0.56
N LEU A 181 5.19 -0.24 -0.76
CA LEU A 181 4.92 1.02 -0.07
C LEU A 181 4.03 1.98 -0.85
N GLY A 182 3.34 2.79 -0.04
CA GLY A 182 2.46 3.91 -0.33
C GLY A 182 3.17 5.14 -0.88
N ASN A 183 2.43 6.24 -0.89
CA ASN A 183 2.93 7.55 -1.22
C ASN A 183 3.38 8.36 0.00
N GLY A 184 4.31 9.30 -0.21
CA GLY A 184 4.63 10.31 0.79
C GLY A 184 3.50 11.34 0.91
N THR A 185 3.12 11.72 2.12
CA THR A 185 1.96 12.62 2.34
C THR A 185 2.35 14.10 2.18
N PRO A 186 1.58 14.95 1.46
CA PRO A 186 0.33 14.64 0.77
C PRO A 186 0.51 14.00 -0.61
N ASP A 187 -0.38 13.11 -1.05
CA ASP A 187 -0.18 12.29 -2.26
C ASP A 187 -0.01 13.05 -3.57
N TYR A 188 -0.73 14.17 -3.75
CA TYR A 188 -0.84 14.89 -5.03
C TYR A 188 -0.06 16.20 -5.10
N PHE A 189 0.68 16.53 -4.03
CA PHE A 189 1.47 17.75 -3.96
C PHE A 189 2.66 17.55 -3.02
N GLY A 190 3.86 17.53 -3.58
CA GLY A 190 5.11 17.17 -2.91
C GLY A 190 5.73 18.29 -2.08
N VAL A 191 5.25 19.52 -2.22
CA VAL A 191 5.83 20.69 -1.54
C VAL A 191 5.69 20.59 -0.02
N GLY A 192 6.83 20.64 0.66
CA GLY A 192 6.90 20.58 2.12
C GLY A 192 6.82 19.17 2.70
N ARG A 193 6.92 18.12 1.87
CA ARG A 193 7.20 16.76 2.35
C ARG A 193 8.53 16.72 3.13
N PRO A 194 8.67 15.84 4.13
CA PRO A 194 9.93 15.69 4.87
C PRO A 194 11.11 15.37 3.93
N PRO A 195 12.34 15.83 4.26
CA PRO A 195 13.53 15.43 3.53
C PRO A 195 13.65 13.91 3.42
N GLY A 196 13.99 13.41 2.23
CA GLY A 196 14.10 11.97 1.98
C GLY A 196 12.77 11.25 1.74
N SER A 197 11.63 11.95 1.70
CA SER A 197 10.31 11.34 1.43
C SER A 197 10.29 10.52 0.14
N ASP A 198 11.03 10.96 -0.88
CA ASP A 198 11.07 10.33 -2.20
C ASP A 198 11.81 8.99 -2.21
N GLU A 199 12.64 8.71 -1.22
CA GLU A 199 13.44 7.47 -1.17
C GLU A 199 12.57 6.22 -1.08
N TYR A 200 11.44 6.31 -0.35
CA TYR A 200 10.53 5.20 -0.10
C TYR A 200 9.13 5.41 -0.70
N ASN A 201 8.97 6.43 -1.53
CA ASN A 201 7.71 6.73 -2.20
C ASN A 201 7.48 5.71 -3.34
N SER A 202 6.32 5.06 -3.39
CA SER A 202 5.96 4.08 -4.45
C SER A 202 7.05 3.03 -4.70
N THR A 203 7.54 2.46 -3.60
CA THR A 203 8.77 1.67 -3.54
C THR A 203 8.51 0.27 -3.00
N LEU A 204 9.12 -0.74 -3.63
CA LEU A 204 9.17 -2.08 -3.08
C LEU A 204 10.40 -2.21 -2.20
N VAL A 205 10.24 -2.60 -0.94
CA VAL A 205 11.35 -2.73 0.02
C VAL A 205 11.46 -4.17 0.50
N ALA A 206 12.67 -4.72 0.54
CA ALA A 206 12.93 -5.98 1.23
C ALA A 206 13.56 -5.72 2.61
N LEU A 207 12.91 -6.25 3.64
CA LEU A 207 13.45 -6.25 5.00
C LEU A 207 13.80 -7.68 5.43
N ASP A 208 14.84 -7.80 6.26
CA ASP A 208 15.08 -9.01 7.04
C ASP A 208 13.94 -9.19 8.07
N VAL A 209 13.29 -10.36 8.08
CA VAL A 209 12.10 -10.63 8.89
C VAL A 209 12.39 -10.61 10.40
N MET A 210 13.62 -10.94 10.80
CA MET A 210 14.01 -11.08 12.21
C MET A 210 14.36 -9.74 12.84
N THR A 211 14.91 -8.82 12.04
CA THR A 211 15.53 -7.57 12.51
C THR A 211 14.84 -6.31 11.98
N GLY A 212 13.99 -6.43 10.96
CA GLY A 212 13.37 -5.31 10.27
C GLY A 212 14.37 -4.40 9.57
N ARG A 213 15.58 -4.91 9.26
CA ARG A 213 16.62 -4.14 8.59
C ARG A 213 16.49 -4.28 7.09
N GLU A 214 16.62 -3.16 6.41
CA GLU A 214 16.56 -3.11 4.96
C GLU A 214 17.71 -3.89 4.32
N ARG A 215 17.38 -4.63 3.27
CA ARG A 215 18.33 -5.37 2.43
C ARG A 215 18.51 -4.68 1.09
N TRP A 216 17.40 -4.27 0.49
CA TRP A 216 17.35 -3.52 -0.76
C TRP A 216 15.98 -2.85 -0.89
N HIS A 217 15.89 -1.86 -1.77
CA HIS A 217 14.63 -1.29 -2.21
C HIS A 217 14.67 -0.99 -3.72
N PHE A 218 13.50 -0.90 -4.34
CA PHE A 218 13.35 -0.56 -5.76
C PHE A 218 12.21 0.45 -5.94
N ARG A 219 12.55 1.66 -6.39
CA ARG A 219 11.60 2.76 -6.62
C ARG A 219 10.93 2.59 -7.97
N THR A 220 9.60 2.55 -7.99
CA THR A 220 8.82 2.48 -9.25
C THR A 220 8.38 3.86 -9.76
N VAL A 221 8.49 4.87 -8.90
CA VAL A 221 8.29 6.30 -9.21
C VAL A 221 9.29 7.12 -8.39
N HIS A 222 10.01 8.04 -9.02
CA HIS A 222 11.05 8.84 -8.35
C HIS A 222 10.45 9.95 -7.46
N HIS A 223 9.45 10.67 -7.94
CA HIS A 223 8.76 11.69 -7.15
C HIS A 223 7.27 11.59 -7.48
N ASP A 224 6.53 10.86 -6.65
CA ASP A 224 5.14 10.56 -6.94
C ASP A 224 4.19 11.67 -6.45
N ILE A 225 3.43 12.24 -7.39
CA ILE A 225 2.35 13.20 -7.14
C ILE A 225 1.03 12.76 -7.81
N TRP A 226 0.88 11.46 -8.08
CA TRP A 226 -0.23 10.88 -8.84
C TRP A 226 -0.95 9.76 -8.09
N ASP A 227 -0.60 9.52 -6.83
CA ASP A 227 -1.10 8.37 -6.06
C ASP A 227 -0.81 7.03 -6.79
N TYR A 228 0.39 6.89 -7.35
CA TYR A 228 0.87 5.64 -7.99
C TYR A 228 1.62 4.73 -7.01
N ASP A 229 1.13 4.62 -5.77
CA ASP A 229 1.64 3.64 -4.81
C ASP A 229 1.65 2.19 -5.33
N LEU A 230 2.25 1.31 -4.52
CA LEU A 230 2.23 -0.13 -4.71
C LEU A 230 1.11 -0.78 -3.87
N PRO A 231 -0.09 -1.01 -4.45
CA PRO A 231 -1.23 -1.53 -3.71
C PRO A 231 -1.25 -3.06 -3.67
N SER A 232 -0.54 -3.71 -4.60
CA SER A 232 -0.54 -5.15 -4.77
C SER A 232 0.48 -5.81 -3.86
N GLN A 233 0.06 -6.89 -3.17
CA GLN A 233 1.00 -7.82 -2.55
C GLN A 233 2.01 -8.32 -3.61
N PRO A 234 3.33 -8.32 -3.37
CA PRO A 234 4.31 -8.77 -4.35
C PRO A 234 4.24 -10.30 -4.51
N ALA A 235 4.18 -10.80 -5.75
CA ALA A 235 4.12 -12.23 -6.01
C ALA A 235 5.54 -12.83 -6.06
N LEU A 236 5.80 -13.87 -5.26
CA LEU A 236 7.08 -14.57 -5.24
C LEU A 236 7.04 -15.73 -6.24
N ILE A 237 8.02 -15.78 -7.13
CA ILE A 237 8.05 -16.71 -8.26
C ILE A 237 9.46 -17.32 -8.35
N ASP A 238 9.55 -18.63 -8.43
CA ASP A 238 10.81 -19.31 -8.79
C ASP A 238 10.83 -19.51 -10.30
N LEU A 239 11.53 -18.61 -11.01
CA LEU A 239 11.59 -18.64 -12.48
C LEU A 239 12.59 -19.69 -12.95
N PRO A 240 12.23 -20.59 -13.87
CA PRO A 240 13.21 -21.50 -14.47
C PRO A 240 14.35 -20.72 -15.13
N ASP A 241 15.60 -21.10 -14.84
CA ASP A 241 16.79 -20.39 -15.36
C ASP A 241 17.28 -20.92 -16.73
N GLY A 242 16.55 -21.89 -17.30
CA GLY A 242 16.90 -22.55 -18.55
C GLY A 242 18.06 -23.57 -18.45
N ARG A 243 18.69 -23.72 -17.27
CA ARG A 243 19.82 -24.63 -17.01
C ARG A 243 19.48 -25.73 -16.01
N GLY A 244 18.20 -25.90 -15.70
CA GLY A 244 17.70 -26.88 -14.72
C GLY A 244 17.64 -26.35 -13.28
N GLY A 245 17.91 -25.06 -13.07
CA GLY A 245 17.74 -24.37 -11.81
C GLY A 245 16.59 -23.36 -11.84
N THR A 246 16.50 -22.55 -10.78
CA THR A 246 15.54 -21.47 -10.65
C THR A 246 16.20 -20.18 -10.18
N THR A 247 15.69 -19.06 -10.69
CA THR A 247 16.03 -17.71 -10.26
C THR A 247 14.94 -17.21 -9.30
N PRO A 248 15.30 -16.77 -8.08
CA PRO A 248 14.32 -16.31 -7.13
C PRO A 248 13.81 -14.92 -7.53
N ALA A 249 12.58 -14.83 -8.04
CA ALA A 249 11.98 -13.59 -8.52
C ALA A 249 10.85 -13.09 -7.61
N VAL A 250 10.66 -11.77 -7.63
CA VAL A 250 9.47 -11.08 -7.11
C VAL A 250 8.87 -10.25 -8.24
N LEU A 251 7.56 -10.40 -8.46
CA LEU A 251 6.79 -9.66 -9.43
C LEU A 251 5.93 -8.63 -8.71
N GLN A 252 6.24 -7.35 -8.93
CA GLN A 252 5.49 -6.22 -8.38
C GLN A 252 4.57 -5.63 -9.44
N ALA A 253 3.27 -5.81 -9.27
CA ALA A 253 2.26 -5.10 -10.05
C ALA A 253 2.05 -3.68 -9.49
N THR A 254 1.78 -2.71 -10.37
CA THR A 254 1.68 -1.28 -10.02
C THR A 254 0.39 -0.65 -10.53
N LYS A 255 -0.03 0.46 -9.90
CA LYS A 255 -1.15 1.28 -10.40
C LYS A 255 -0.88 1.83 -11.81
N ARG A 256 0.39 1.96 -12.22
CA ARG A 256 0.80 2.42 -13.57
C ARG A 256 0.53 1.42 -14.69
N GLY A 257 -0.08 0.26 -14.41
CA GLY A 257 -0.29 -0.78 -15.42
C GLY A 257 1.01 -1.49 -15.83
N GLN A 258 2.09 -1.25 -15.10
CA GLN A 258 3.39 -1.90 -15.29
C GLN A 258 3.62 -2.96 -14.23
N MET A 259 4.44 -3.95 -14.59
CA MET A 259 4.93 -4.97 -13.67
C MET A 259 6.45 -4.96 -13.66
N PHE A 260 7.05 -4.89 -12.48
CA PHE A 260 8.50 -4.96 -12.31
C PHE A 260 8.87 -6.37 -11.85
N LEU A 261 9.71 -7.05 -12.62
CA LEU A 261 10.23 -8.37 -12.30
C LEU A 261 11.65 -8.22 -11.79
N LEU A 262 11.84 -8.48 -10.50
CA LEU A 262 13.11 -8.27 -9.79
C LEU A 262 13.62 -9.58 -9.21
N ASN A 263 14.94 -9.69 -9.05
CA ASN A 263 15.54 -10.73 -8.23
C ASN A 263 15.18 -10.42 -6.78
N ARG A 264 14.48 -11.33 -6.11
CA ARG A 264 13.98 -11.06 -4.76
C ARG A 264 15.08 -11.10 -3.69
N GLU A 265 16.25 -11.66 -3.99
CA GLU A 265 17.40 -11.62 -3.09
C GLU A 265 18.13 -10.28 -3.15
N THR A 266 18.26 -9.68 -4.34
CA THR A 266 19.12 -8.50 -4.56
C THR A 266 18.38 -7.21 -4.91
N GLY A 267 17.11 -7.29 -5.34
CA GLY A 267 16.34 -6.14 -5.86
C GLY A 267 16.67 -5.77 -7.30
N GLU A 268 17.63 -6.45 -7.94
CA GLU A 268 18.05 -6.14 -9.31
C GLU A 268 16.98 -6.56 -10.33
N PRO A 269 16.71 -5.76 -11.37
CA PRO A 269 15.76 -6.14 -12.42
C PRO A 269 16.19 -7.42 -13.17
N LEU A 270 15.26 -8.37 -13.29
CA LEU A 270 15.40 -9.57 -14.13
C LEU A 270 14.84 -9.34 -15.54
N ALA A 271 14.00 -8.33 -15.71
CA ALA A 271 13.56 -7.81 -17.00
C ALA A 271 14.05 -6.37 -17.15
N GLU A 272 14.28 -5.93 -18.39
CA GLU A 272 14.85 -4.61 -18.67
C GLU A 272 13.99 -3.48 -18.07
N VAL A 273 14.64 -2.59 -17.32
CA VAL A 273 14.06 -1.34 -16.83
C VAL A 273 14.84 -0.19 -17.46
N ALA A 274 14.13 0.74 -18.10
CA ALA A 274 14.71 1.91 -18.74
C ALA A 274 14.21 3.19 -18.07
N GLU A 275 15.13 4.12 -17.77
CA GLU A 275 14.80 5.48 -17.39
C GLU A 275 14.31 6.24 -18.63
N LYS A 276 13.05 6.67 -18.64
CA LYS A 276 12.48 7.44 -19.76
C LYS A 276 12.20 8.88 -19.34
N PRO A 277 12.45 9.88 -20.21
CA PRO A 277 12.06 11.25 -19.96
C PRO A 277 10.55 11.36 -19.75
N VAL A 278 10.16 12.18 -18.77
CA VAL A 278 8.77 12.56 -18.52
C VAL A 278 8.65 14.08 -18.55
N THR A 279 7.44 14.59 -18.79
CA THR A 279 7.23 16.04 -18.80
C THR A 279 7.45 16.61 -17.40
N ARG A 280 8.00 17.83 -17.34
CA ARG A 280 8.10 18.62 -16.10
C ARG A 280 7.29 19.90 -16.16
N ASP A 281 6.54 20.09 -17.25
CA ASP A 281 5.83 21.33 -17.48
C ASP A 281 4.51 21.35 -16.71
N GLY A 282 4.00 22.55 -16.42
CA GLY A 282 2.67 22.87 -15.88
C GLY A 282 2.17 22.07 -14.66
N ALA A 283 3.09 21.59 -13.82
CA ALA A 283 2.82 21.43 -12.40
C ALA A 283 2.62 22.82 -11.74
N ALA A 284 2.34 22.84 -10.44
CA ALA A 284 2.45 24.08 -9.66
C ALA A 284 3.91 24.62 -9.74
N PRO A 285 4.13 25.95 -9.79
CA PRO A 285 5.46 26.54 -9.90
C PRO A 285 6.46 26.12 -8.81
N GLU A 286 5.95 25.85 -7.61
CA GLU A 286 6.72 25.41 -6.45
C GLU A 286 7.00 23.90 -6.43
N GLU A 287 6.36 23.11 -7.30
CA GLU A 287 6.50 21.66 -7.36
C GLU A 287 7.79 21.24 -8.07
N LYS A 288 8.43 20.18 -7.55
CA LYS A 288 9.65 19.63 -8.11
C LYS A 288 9.37 18.27 -8.73
N LEU A 289 9.54 18.17 -10.05
CA LEU A 289 9.34 16.92 -10.77
C LEU A 289 10.65 16.25 -11.17
N SER A 290 10.65 14.92 -11.14
CA SER A 290 11.74 14.12 -11.71
C SER A 290 11.84 14.32 -13.22
N ALA A 291 13.06 14.29 -13.76
CA ALA A 291 13.31 14.40 -15.20
C ALA A 291 13.02 13.09 -15.96
N THR A 292 13.21 11.97 -15.27
CA THR A 292 12.96 10.63 -15.80
C THR A 292 12.12 9.82 -14.82
N GLN A 293 11.61 8.69 -15.28
CA GLN A 293 10.95 7.69 -14.46
C GLN A 293 11.37 6.29 -14.94
N PRO A 294 11.39 5.29 -14.05
CA PRO A 294 11.69 3.92 -14.44
C PRO A 294 10.47 3.33 -15.16
N TYR A 295 10.72 2.71 -16.31
CA TYR A 295 9.74 1.93 -17.06
C TYR A 295 10.22 0.50 -17.22
N SER A 296 9.35 -0.46 -16.89
CA SER A 296 9.61 -1.90 -17.06
C SER A 296 9.41 -2.29 -18.52
N VAL A 297 10.38 -1.95 -19.37
CA VAL A 297 10.30 -2.14 -20.83
C VAL A 297 10.46 -3.59 -21.26
N GLY A 298 11.10 -4.43 -20.43
CA GLY A 298 11.19 -5.87 -20.63
C GLY A 298 9.93 -6.64 -20.22
N MET A 299 8.93 -5.98 -19.64
CA MET A 299 7.65 -6.56 -19.25
C MET A 299 6.49 -5.88 -19.98
N PRO A 300 5.35 -6.56 -20.17
CA PRO A 300 4.20 -5.94 -20.81
C PRO A 300 3.61 -4.83 -19.91
N THR A 301 3.24 -3.72 -20.54
CA THR A 301 2.40 -2.69 -19.94
C THR A 301 0.94 -2.95 -20.32
N ILE A 302 0.06 -3.06 -19.32
CA ILE A 302 -1.35 -3.42 -19.51
C ILE A 302 -2.26 -2.26 -19.11
N GLY A 303 -3.31 -2.00 -19.90
CA GLY A 303 -4.33 -0.99 -19.56
C GLY A 303 -3.88 0.48 -19.59
N ALA A 304 -2.57 0.73 -19.66
CA ALA A 304 -1.95 2.05 -19.55
C ALA A 304 -1.48 2.64 -20.90
N ALA A 305 -2.16 2.29 -22.01
CA ALA A 305 -1.84 2.87 -23.30
C ALA A 305 -2.11 4.38 -23.32
N ARG A 306 -1.20 5.16 -23.93
CA ARG A 306 -1.35 6.60 -24.09
C ARG A 306 -2.70 6.92 -24.78
N LEU A 307 -3.50 7.77 -24.13
CA LEU A 307 -4.76 8.26 -24.69
C LEU A 307 -4.52 9.21 -25.87
N SER A 308 -5.49 9.21 -26.79
CA SER A 308 -5.57 10.17 -27.89
C SER A 308 -7.04 10.42 -28.23
N GLU A 309 -7.35 11.51 -28.95
CA GLU A 309 -8.73 11.78 -29.35
C GLU A 309 -9.38 10.65 -30.18
N GLN A 310 -8.55 9.82 -30.83
CA GLN A 310 -9.01 8.68 -31.62
C GLN A 310 -9.64 7.59 -30.76
N ARG A 311 -9.26 7.52 -29.47
CA ARG A 311 -9.80 6.57 -28.50
C ARG A 311 -11.08 7.04 -27.81
N MET A 312 -11.51 8.27 -28.06
CA MET A 312 -12.73 8.79 -27.44
C MET A 312 -13.96 8.08 -27.99
N TRP A 313 -14.79 7.60 -27.08
CA TRP A 313 -15.99 6.83 -27.39
C TRP A 313 -17.24 7.69 -27.17
N GLY A 314 -18.29 7.41 -27.94
CA GLY A 314 -19.60 7.99 -27.77
C GLY A 314 -20.67 7.09 -28.38
N MET A 315 -21.88 7.12 -27.84
CA MET A 315 -23.01 6.34 -28.35
C MET A 315 -23.43 6.82 -29.75
N THR A 316 -23.29 8.13 -30.01
CA THR A 316 -23.48 8.77 -31.30
C THR A 316 -22.22 9.53 -31.74
N MET A 317 -22.20 9.99 -33.00
CA MET A 317 -21.11 10.85 -33.49
C MET A 317 -21.01 12.18 -32.73
N PHE A 318 -22.12 12.69 -32.17
CA PHE A 318 -22.12 13.92 -31.38
C PHE A 318 -21.53 13.69 -29.99
N ASP A 319 -21.82 12.55 -29.37
CA ASP A 319 -21.20 12.16 -28.10
C ASP A 319 -19.70 11.97 -28.26
N GLN A 320 -19.28 11.32 -29.35
CA GLN A 320 -17.87 11.15 -29.66
C GLN A 320 -17.19 12.51 -29.90
N LEU A 321 -17.82 13.41 -30.65
CA LEU A 321 -17.32 14.77 -30.87
C LEU A 321 -17.19 15.53 -29.55
N ALA A 322 -18.22 15.50 -28.69
CA ALA A 322 -18.22 16.16 -27.39
C ALA A 322 -17.11 15.60 -26.49
N CYS A 323 -16.92 14.27 -26.45
CA CYS A 323 -15.85 13.61 -25.72
C CYS A 323 -14.46 14.02 -26.23
N ARG A 324 -14.28 14.11 -27.57
CA ARG A 324 -13.03 14.62 -28.17
C ARG A 324 -12.75 16.06 -27.80
N ILE A 325 -13.76 16.93 -27.83
CA ILE A 325 -13.62 18.32 -27.41
C ILE A 325 -13.25 18.41 -25.93
N ALA A 326 -13.89 17.61 -25.06
CA ALA A 326 -13.57 17.54 -23.64
C ALA A 326 -12.12 17.10 -23.43
N PHE A 327 -11.67 16.03 -24.10
CA PHE A 327 -10.29 15.55 -24.06
C PHE A 327 -9.30 16.65 -24.48
N LYS A 328 -9.57 17.38 -25.58
CA LYS A 328 -8.70 18.46 -26.08
C LYS A 328 -8.65 19.70 -25.18
N LYS A 329 -9.65 19.90 -24.32
CA LYS A 329 -9.67 20.97 -23.32
C LYS A 329 -8.86 20.64 -22.07
N LEU A 330 -8.59 19.35 -21.85
CA LEU A 330 -7.79 18.88 -20.73
C LEU A 330 -6.33 18.73 -21.15
N ARG A 331 -5.44 18.85 -20.18
CA ARG A 331 -4.04 18.54 -20.39
C ARG A 331 -3.80 17.03 -20.33
N TYR A 332 -3.03 16.49 -21.27
CA TYR A 332 -2.59 15.10 -21.22
C TYR A 332 -1.27 14.89 -21.96
N ASP A 333 -0.20 14.71 -21.20
CA ASP A 333 1.17 14.50 -21.68
C ASP A 333 1.64 13.05 -21.54
N GLY A 334 0.82 12.16 -20.97
CA GLY A 334 1.15 10.75 -20.71
C GLY A 334 0.78 10.32 -19.29
N ASP A 335 1.31 9.17 -18.86
CA ASP A 335 1.08 8.59 -17.53
C ASP A 335 1.60 9.47 -16.39
N PHE A 336 2.55 10.34 -16.66
CA PHE A 336 3.06 11.36 -15.72
C PHE A 336 2.68 12.79 -16.14
N THR A 337 1.43 13.00 -16.56
CA THR A 337 0.91 14.35 -16.76
C THR A 337 0.81 15.04 -15.40
N PRO A 338 1.57 16.10 -15.10
CA PRO A 338 1.57 16.70 -13.77
C PRO A 338 0.22 17.33 -13.44
N ILE A 339 -0.14 17.25 -12.17
CA ILE A 339 -1.33 17.93 -11.66
C ILE A 339 -0.91 19.36 -11.29
N GLY A 340 -1.54 20.33 -11.94
CA GLY A 340 -1.33 21.75 -11.72
C GLY A 340 -2.65 22.50 -11.61
N LEU A 341 -2.62 23.82 -11.81
CA LEU A 341 -3.84 24.64 -11.78
C LEU A 341 -4.77 24.37 -12.99
N THR A 342 -4.22 23.81 -14.07
CA THR A 342 -4.99 23.37 -15.24
C THR A 342 -5.46 21.93 -15.05
N ALA A 343 -6.73 21.65 -15.35
CA ALA A 343 -7.27 20.30 -15.30
C ALA A 343 -6.51 19.35 -16.25
N ALA A 344 -6.02 18.26 -15.68
CA ALA A 344 -5.20 17.27 -16.34
C ALA A 344 -5.84 15.88 -16.23
N ILE A 345 -5.64 15.08 -17.26
CA ILE A 345 -6.00 13.66 -17.25
C ILE A 345 -4.85 12.88 -16.61
N GLU A 346 -5.18 12.08 -15.61
CA GLU A 346 -4.33 11.05 -15.04
C GLU A 346 -4.75 9.70 -15.63
N GLN A 347 -3.85 9.05 -16.39
CA GLN A 347 -4.09 7.74 -16.98
C GLN A 347 -2.81 6.89 -16.96
N PRO A 348 -2.81 5.74 -16.25
CA PRO A 348 -3.90 5.19 -15.42
C PRO A 348 -4.34 6.16 -14.31
N GLY A 349 -5.61 6.19 -13.92
CA GLY A 349 -6.02 7.03 -12.78
C GLY A 349 -5.52 6.45 -11.45
N ASN A 350 -5.84 7.13 -10.35
CA ASN A 350 -5.47 6.76 -8.98
C ASN A 350 -6.05 5.42 -8.48
N ALA A 351 -7.16 4.97 -9.05
CA ALA A 351 -7.64 3.60 -8.88
C ALA A 351 -6.68 2.56 -9.51
N GLY A 352 -5.72 3.02 -10.33
CA GLY A 352 -4.67 2.25 -10.97
C GLY A 352 -5.16 1.38 -12.12
N GLY A 353 -4.23 0.67 -12.75
CA GLY A 353 -4.46 -0.56 -13.50
C GLY A 353 -4.58 -1.74 -12.54
N MET A 354 -3.44 -2.21 -12.01
CA MET A 354 -3.40 -3.30 -11.03
C MET A 354 -3.39 -2.73 -9.60
N ASN A 355 -4.52 -2.86 -8.89
CA ASN A 355 -4.70 -2.36 -7.53
C ASN A 355 -4.54 -3.47 -6.45
N TRP A 356 -5.24 -3.40 -5.32
CA TRP A 356 -5.03 -4.20 -4.10
C TRP A 356 -5.14 -5.74 -4.26
N GLY A 357 -5.67 -6.24 -5.37
CA GLY A 357 -5.91 -7.68 -5.60
C GLY A 357 -4.68 -8.54 -5.85
N SER A 358 -3.50 -7.96 -6.06
CA SER A 358 -2.28 -8.68 -6.50
C SER A 358 -2.53 -9.47 -7.81
N VAL A 359 -1.64 -10.42 -8.09
CA VAL A 359 -1.67 -11.31 -9.25
C VAL A 359 -1.67 -12.76 -8.78
N SER A 360 -2.22 -13.66 -9.59
CA SER A 360 -2.06 -15.10 -9.40
C SER A 360 -1.17 -15.67 -10.49
N VAL A 361 -0.25 -16.56 -10.10
CA VAL A 361 0.75 -17.14 -11.00
C VAL A 361 0.47 -18.63 -11.17
N ASP A 362 0.30 -19.06 -12.41
CA ASP A 362 0.35 -20.46 -12.82
C ASP A 362 1.79 -20.78 -13.20
N VAL A 363 2.48 -21.45 -12.29
CA VAL A 363 3.91 -21.76 -12.41
C VAL A 363 4.16 -22.81 -13.49
N GLU A 364 3.24 -23.75 -13.68
CA GLU A 364 3.42 -24.85 -14.65
C GLU A 364 3.33 -24.33 -16.09
N ASN A 365 2.34 -23.47 -16.36
CA ASN A 365 2.11 -22.91 -17.69
C ASN A 365 2.80 -21.55 -17.90
N GLN A 366 3.48 -21.03 -16.87
CA GLN A 366 4.15 -19.73 -16.87
C GLN A 366 3.19 -18.57 -17.21
N LEU A 367 1.98 -18.62 -16.66
CA LEU A 367 0.95 -17.59 -16.86
C LEU A 367 0.78 -16.74 -15.60
N VAL A 368 0.50 -15.46 -15.80
CA VAL A 368 0.13 -14.53 -14.73
C VAL A 368 -1.26 -13.99 -15.04
N PHE A 369 -2.16 -14.10 -14.07
CA PHE A 369 -3.50 -13.54 -14.12
C PHE A 369 -3.61 -12.38 -13.14
N PHE A 370 -4.28 -11.32 -13.56
CA PHE A 370 -4.41 -10.10 -12.79
C PHE A 370 -5.72 -9.39 -13.13
N ASN A 371 -6.15 -8.49 -12.26
CA ASN A 371 -7.28 -7.63 -12.50
C ASN A 371 -6.78 -6.27 -13.01
N ASP A 372 -7.44 -5.73 -14.03
CA ASP A 372 -7.09 -4.46 -14.68
C ASP A 372 -8.24 -3.45 -14.56
N ILE A 373 -7.94 -2.27 -14.04
CA ILE A 373 -8.87 -1.15 -13.90
C ILE A 373 -8.51 -0.08 -14.95
N ARG A 374 -9.51 0.35 -15.72
CA ARG A 374 -9.33 1.33 -16.82
C ARG A 374 -10.22 2.55 -16.62
N ILE A 375 -9.96 3.26 -15.53
CA ILE A 375 -10.72 4.46 -15.15
C ILE A 375 -9.73 5.63 -15.06
N PRO A 376 -9.63 6.47 -16.11
CA PRO A 376 -8.87 7.70 -16.03
C PRO A 376 -9.52 8.68 -15.05
N SER A 377 -8.69 9.47 -14.36
CA SER A 377 -9.15 10.52 -13.46
C SER A 377 -8.84 11.90 -14.04
N VAL A 378 -9.63 12.90 -13.65
CA VAL A 378 -9.36 14.30 -14.01
C VAL A 378 -9.11 15.07 -12.72
N PHE A 379 -7.92 15.62 -12.60
CA PHE A 379 -7.50 16.34 -11.41
C PHE A 379 -6.96 17.73 -11.74
N ARG A 380 -7.09 18.62 -10.76
CA ARG A 380 -6.48 19.95 -10.76
C ARG A 380 -6.22 20.38 -9.33
N LEU A 381 -5.15 21.13 -9.13
CA LEU A 381 -4.95 21.90 -7.91
C LEU A 381 -5.88 23.11 -7.94
N MET A 382 -6.47 23.42 -6.80
CA MET A 382 -7.29 24.61 -6.60
C MET A 382 -6.58 25.52 -5.62
N ARG A 383 -6.63 26.83 -5.89
CA ARG A 383 -6.19 27.80 -4.89
C ARG A 383 -7.19 27.84 -3.73
N PRO A 384 -6.76 28.18 -2.50
CA PRO A 384 -7.65 28.18 -1.34
C PRO A 384 -8.93 28.99 -1.56
N GLU A 385 -8.83 30.19 -2.14
CA GLU A 385 -9.97 31.06 -2.44
C GLU A 385 -10.96 30.42 -3.43
N GLU A 386 -10.46 29.66 -4.39
CA GLU A 386 -11.29 28.95 -5.37
C GLU A 386 -11.97 27.73 -4.76
N TYR A 387 -11.27 27.04 -3.85
CA TYR A 387 -11.83 25.89 -3.15
C TYR A 387 -12.99 26.29 -2.23
N GLU A 388 -12.94 27.46 -1.59
CA GLU A 388 -14.05 27.94 -0.75
C GLU A 388 -15.36 28.07 -1.53
N ASP A 389 -15.31 28.59 -2.75
CA ASP A 389 -16.48 28.71 -3.62
C ASP A 389 -16.91 27.35 -4.17
N TYR A 390 -15.97 26.48 -4.51
CA TYR A 390 -16.25 25.10 -4.91
C TYR A 390 -16.97 24.32 -3.80
N ALA A 391 -16.52 24.45 -2.55
CA ALA A 391 -17.11 23.76 -1.40
C ALA A 391 -18.55 24.24 -1.12
N LYS A 392 -18.84 25.54 -1.27
CA LYS A 392 -20.20 26.11 -1.09
C LYS A 392 -21.22 25.52 -2.08
N ALA A 393 -20.78 25.00 -3.23
CA ALA A 393 -21.63 24.35 -4.22
C ALA A 393 -22.04 22.91 -3.84
N GLY A 394 -21.64 22.40 -2.67
CA GLY A 394 -22.06 21.10 -2.16
C GLY A 394 -21.27 19.91 -2.72
N HIS A 395 -20.10 20.16 -3.32
CA HIS A 395 -19.22 19.09 -3.77
C HIS A 395 -18.55 18.41 -2.56
N ALA A 396 -18.73 17.09 -2.44
CA ALA A 396 -18.13 16.29 -1.38
C ALA A 396 -16.76 15.74 -1.80
N THR A 397 -15.85 15.65 -0.83
CA THR A 397 -14.59 14.91 -0.95
C THR A 397 -14.76 13.58 -0.22
N ASP A 398 -14.59 12.46 -0.91
CA ASP A 398 -14.79 11.14 -0.32
C ASP A 398 -13.53 10.59 0.39
N GLY A 399 -12.40 11.29 0.28
CA GLY A 399 -11.11 10.88 0.84
C GLY A 399 -10.30 9.99 -0.10
N HIS A 400 -10.76 9.74 -1.33
CA HIS A 400 -9.97 9.07 -2.37
C HIS A 400 -9.60 10.07 -3.47
N GLY A 401 -8.30 10.26 -3.71
CA GLY A 401 -7.83 11.27 -4.66
C GLY A 401 -7.51 12.63 -4.01
N PRO A 402 -7.35 13.71 -4.78
CA PRO A 402 -7.00 15.01 -4.23
C PRO A 402 -8.04 15.52 -3.22
N SER A 403 -7.55 16.02 -2.09
CA SER A 403 -8.36 16.61 -1.04
C SER A 403 -7.82 17.99 -0.63
N PRO A 404 -8.65 18.82 0.03
CA PRO A 404 -8.25 20.15 0.47
C PRO A 404 -7.20 20.01 1.56
N GLN A 405 -6.01 20.54 1.30
CA GLN A 405 -4.89 20.44 2.22
C GLN A 405 -5.10 21.35 3.43
N ARG A 406 -5.18 20.77 4.63
CA ARG A 406 -5.30 21.50 5.90
C ARG A 406 -3.91 21.74 6.51
N GLY A 407 -3.75 22.87 7.20
CA GLY A 407 -2.51 23.26 7.88
C GLY A 407 -2.05 24.68 7.55
N ARG A 408 -1.21 25.28 8.41
CA ARG A 408 -0.63 26.61 8.16
C ARG A 408 0.44 26.51 7.06
N ARG A 409 0.60 27.57 6.26
CA ARG A 409 1.61 27.69 5.18
C ARG A 409 3.00 27.35 5.69
#